data_AF-A0A086YZK8-F1
#
_entry.id   AF-A0A086YZK8-F1
#
_cell.length_a   1.000
_cell.length_b   1.000
_cell.length_c   1.000
_cell.angle_alpha   90.00
_cell.angle_beta   90.00
_cell.angle_gamma   90.00
#
_symmetry.space_group_name_H-M   'P 1'
#
loop_
_entity.id
_entity.type
_entity.pdbx_description
1 polymer ?
#
loop_
_entity_poly.entity_id
_entity_poly.type
_entity_poly.pdbx_seq_one_letter_code
_entity_poly.pdbx_strand_id
1 'polypeptide(L)'
;MARKVRKTPQARREEITNATARLVSEKGYNGITLKDVADAVGMSQPGVLHYAGSKEGLLSLIVTEVYAVYGTPEEFLTTGLPGSDPASPHFPAYLRYLVKHNVSQPELVQLFMVLQAESFDPSHPLHDYFKFRAERVWKHYSQTHWKLPEGMDWKRDMKPYVRMSLEAMDGIQLRWLREPPMDYLKEWSAFERAIYPSPTWDLYR
;
A
#
# COMPACT_ATOMS: atom_id res chain seq x y z
N MET A 1 41.04 9.00 -4.44
CA MET A 1 39.68 9.59 -4.51
C MET A 1 38.77 8.62 -5.25
N ALA A 2 37.70 8.14 -4.63
CA ALA A 2 36.73 7.28 -5.31
C ALA A 2 35.96 8.10 -6.35
N ARG A 3 36.02 7.68 -7.63
CA ARG A 3 35.29 8.31 -8.73
C ARG A 3 33.79 8.11 -8.51
N LYS A 4 33.07 9.19 -8.14
CA LYS A 4 31.61 9.20 -8.02
C LYS A 4 31.01 8.82 -9.38
N VAL A 5 30.56 7.57 -9.53
CA VAL A 5 29.89 7.10 -10.73
C VAL A 5 28.59 7.91 -10.89
N ARG A 6 28.40 8.53 -12.07
CA ARG A 6 27.19 9.28 -12.38
C ARG A 6 26.03 8.29 -12.47
N LYS A 7 25.13 8.32 -11.49
CA LYS A 7 23.91 7.50 -11.50
C LYS A 7 22.96 8.01 -12.58
N THR A 8 22.11 7.13 -13.10
CA THR A 8 21.07 7.50 -14.06
C THR A 8 20.02 8.39 -13.37
N PRO A 9 19.26 9.21 -14.13
CA PRO A 9 18.15 9.97 -13.57
C PRO A 9 17.15 9.10 -12.81
N GLN A 10 16.86 7.89 -13.31
CA GLN A 10 15.96 6.94 -12.67
C GLN A 10 16.48 6.46 -11.31
N ALA A 11 17.75 6.02 -11.25
CA ALA A 11 18.35 5.59 -9.99
C ALA A 11 18.42 6.74 -8.96
N ARG A 12 18.57 7.99 -9.42
CA ARG A 12 18.52 9.16 -8.53
C ARG A 12 17.12 9.44 -8.02
N ARG A 13 16.12 9.28 -8.86
CA ARG A 13 14.72 9.41 -8.50
C ARG A 13 14.33 8.39 -7.43
N GLU A 14 14.69 7.12 -7.62
CA GLU A 14 14.48 6.04 -6.65
C GLU A 14 15.16 6.32 -5.29
N GLU A 15 16.39 6.84 -5.30
CA GLU A 15 17.09 7.22 -4.06
C GLU A 15 16.37 8.33 -3.29
N ILE A 16 15.87 9.35 -4.00
CA ILE A 16 15.09 10.44 -3.42
C ILE A 16 13.78 9.89 -2.84
N THR A 17 13.07 9.05 -3.60
CA THR A 17 11.81 8.43 -3.18
C THR A 17 12.01 7.59 -1.91
N ASN A 18 13.00 6.71 -1.89
CA ASN A 18 13.29 5.84 -0.74
C ASN A 18 13.74 6.63 0.49
N ALA A 19 14.58 7.66 0.32
CA ALA A 19 14.98 8.53 1.42
C ALA A 19 13.80 9.31 1.99
N THR A 20 12.92 9.82 1.13
CA THR A 20 11.69 10.52 1.54
C THR A 20 10.77 9.57 2.30
N ALA A 21 10.51 8.38 1.77
CA ALA A 21 9.66 7.36 2.40
C ALA A 21 10.10 7.07 3.83
N ARG A 22 11.40 6.81 4.04
CA ARG A 22 11.97 6.59 5.38
C ARG A 22 11.83 7.80 6.30
N LEU A 23 12.16 9.00 5.82
CA LEU A 23 12.11 10.21 6.65
C LEU A 23 10.66 10.54 7.08
N VAL A 24 9.69 10.37 6.17
CA VAL A 24 8.27 10.57 6.47
C VAL A 24 7.74 9.50 7.42
N SER A 25 8.14 8.23 7.29
CA SER A 25 7.70 7.17 8.22
C SER A 25 8.18 7.43 9.66
N GLU A 26 9.37 8.05 9.82
CA GLU A 26 9.96 8.38 11.12
C GLU A 26 9.41 9.68 11.74
N LYS A 27 9.19 10.72 10.92
CA LYS A 27 8.96 12.10 11.41
C LYS A 27 7.63 12.71 10.98
N GLY A 28 6.86 12.04 10.12
CA GLY A 28 5.72 12.63 9.41
C GLY A 28 6.14 13.59 8.29
N TYR A 29 5.22 13.90 7.38
CA TYR A 29 5.47 14.82 6.27
C TYR A 29 5.77 16.24 6.77
N ASN A 30 5.07 16.66 7.83
CA ASN A 30 5.25 17.99 8.40
C ASN A 30 6.59 18.14 9.12
N GLY A 31 7.14 17.04 9.65
CA GLY A 31 8.40 17.02 10.39
C GLY A 31 9.67 17.00 9.53
N ILE A 32 9.55 16.93 8.20
CA ILE A 32 10.70 16.88 7.28
C ILE A 32 10.85 18.14 6.44
N THR A 33 12.06 18.40 5.96
CA THR A 33 12.39 19.47 5.03
C THR A 33 13.05 18.92 3.75
N LEU A 34 13.06 19.71 2.67
CA LEU A 34 13.84 19.39 1.47
C LEU A 34 15.33 19.20 1.77
N LYS A 35 15.84 19.90 2.78
CA LYS A 35 17.23 19.77 3.23
C LYS A 35 17.49 18.39 3.80
N ASP A 36 16.60 17.87 4.65
CA ASP A 36 16.75 16.54 5.25
C ASP A 36 16.86 15.46 4.17
N VAL A 37 16.01 15.55 3.13
CA VAL A 37 16.06 14.63 1.99
C VAL A 37 17.36 14.79 1.20
N ALA A 38 17.75 16.03 0.88
CA ALA A 38 18.98 16.32 0.14
C ALA A 38 20.23 15.80 0.86
N ASP A 39 20.32 16.03 2.17
CA ASP A 39 21.40 15.55 3.03
C ASP A 39 21.41 14.01 3.05
N ALA A 40 20.25 13.36 3.15
CA ALA A 40 20.12 11.90 3.17
C ALA A 40 20.58 11.22 1.87
N VAL A 41 20.44 11.86 0.71
CA VAL A 41 20.88 11.30 -0.60
C VAL A 41 22.20 11.89 -1.11
N GLY A 42 22.82 12.80 -0.34
CA GLY A 42 24.07 13.47 -0.71
C GLY A 42 23.94 14.37 -1.95
N MET A 43 22.82 15.09 -2.06
CA MET A 43 22.50 16.04 -3.12
C MET A 43 22.30 17.46 -2.57
N SER A 44 22.23 18.46 -3.44
CA SER A 44 21.79 19.80 -3.05
C SER A 44 20.26 19.90 -3.08
N GLN A 45 19.68 20.84 -2.32
CA GLN A 45 18.22 21.07 -2.36
C GLN A 45 17.69 21.39 -3.77
N PRO A 46 18.33 22.27 -4.58
CA PRO A 46 17.92 22.46 -5.97
C PRO A 46 18.01 21.17 -6.79
N GLY A 47 18.99 20.31 -6.49
CA GLY A 47 19.15 19.01 -7.12
C GLY A 47 17.99 18.07 -6.81
N VAL A 48 17.46 18.06 -5.58
CA VAL A 48 16.27 17.28 -5.21
C VAL A 48 15.01 17.87 -5.84
N LEU A 49 14.87 19.20 -5.80
CA LEU A 49 13.74 19.91 -6.42
C LEU A 49 13.64 19.67 -7.93
N HIS A 50 14.77 19.47 -8.63
CA HIS A 50 14.73 19.07 -10.04
C HIS A 50 13.95 17.77 -10.28
N TYR A 51 13.96 16.83 -9.33
CA TYR A 51 13.21 15.57 -9.45
C TYR A 51 11.81 15.66 -8.86
N ALA A 52 11.66 16.35 -7.72
CA ALA A 52 10.41 16.40 -6.97
C ALA A 52 9.50 17.57 -7.38
N GLY A 53 10.03 18.63 -7.98
CA GLY A 53 9.33 19.88 -8.28
C GLY A 53 9.07 20.76 -7.04
N SER A 54 8.61 20.16 -5.93
CA SER A 54 8.37 20.84 -4.66
C SER A 54 8.53 19.89 -3.46
N LYS A 55 8.31 20.38 -2.23
CA LYS A 55 8.25 19.51 -1.04
C LYS A 55 7.07 18.55 -1.14
N GLU A 56 5.92 19.04 -1.59
CA GLU A 56 4.69 18.27 -1.80
C GLU A 56 4.91 17.20 -2.89
N GLY A 57 5.68 17.53 -3.93
CA GLY A 57 6.01 16.59 -4.99
C GLY A 57 6.84 15.39 -4.53
N LEU A 58 7.52 15.46 -3.38
CA LEU A 58 8.14 14.28 -2.76
C LEU A 58 7.09 13.23 -2.35
N LEU A 59 5.90 13.65 -1.89
CA LEU A 59 4.80 12.74 -1.58
C LEU A 59 4.22 12.11 -2.84
N SER A 60 4.17 12.88 -3.94
CA SER A 60 3.76 12.35 -5.25
C SER A 60 4.69 11.21 -5.67
N LEU A 61 6.01 11.40 -5.57
CA LEU A 61 7.00 10.35 -5.86
C LEU A 61 6.74 9.08 -5.03
N ILE A 62 6.50 9.21 -3.72
CA ILE A 62 6.16 8.08 -2.84
C ILE A 62 4.91 7.36 -3.37
N VAL A 63 3.82 8.09 -3.63
CA VAL A 63 2.56 7.49 -4.09
C VAL A 63 2.73 6.76 -5.43
N THR A 64 3.45 7.37 -6.39
CA THR A 64 3.58 6.82 -7.74
C THR A 64 4.58 5.68 -7.84
N GLU A 65 5.63 5.68 -7.04
CA GLU A 65 6.76 4.73 -7.20
C GLU A 65 6.78 3.64 -6.14
N VAL A 66 6.12 3.86 -5.00
CA VAL A 66 6.15 2.90 -3.88
C VAL A 66 4.82 2.17 -3.76
N TYR A 67 3.69 2.89 -3.75
CA TYR A 67 2.38 2.27 -3.53
C TYR A 67 1.71 1.70 -4.78
N ALA A 68 2.00 2.25 -5.96
CA ALA A 68 1.28 1.86 -7.18
C ALA A 68 1.82 0.58 -7.85
N VAL A 69 2.91 0.00 -7.34
CA VAL A 69 3.72 -0.97 -8.10
C VAL A 69 3.59 -2.41 -7.60
N TYR A 70 3.23 -2.64 -6.33
CA TYR A 70 3.32 -3.97 -5.71
C TYR A 70 2.06 -4.37 -4.92
N GLY A 71 1.87 -5.68 -4.77
CA GLY A 71 0.74 -6.27 -4.05
C GLY A 71 -0.56 -6.24 -4.83
N THR A 72 -0.51 -6.09 -6.16
CA THR A 72 -1.72 -5.90 -6.98
C THR A 72 -2.40 -7.23 -7.33
N PRO A 73 -3.69 -7.22 -7.73
CA PRO A 73 -4.35 -8.39 -8.27
C PRO A 73 -3.58 -8.98 -9.46
N GLU A 74 -3.06 -8.15 -10.38
CA GLU A 74 -2.33 -8.59 -11.57
C GLU A 74 -1.09 -9.40 -11.19
N GLU A 75 -0.31 -8.94 -10.19
CA GLU A 75 0.82 -9.70 -9.69
C GLU A 75 0.36 -11.03 -9.09
N PHE A 76 -0.67 -11.01 -8.23
CA PHE A 76 -1.22 -12.21 -7.60
C PHE A 76 -1.58 -13.28 -8.61
N LEU A 77 -2.26 -12.92 -9.72
CA LEU A 77 -2.67 -13.84 -10.77
C LEU A 77 -1.49 -14.57 -11.44
N THR A 78 -0.27 -14.04 -11.35
CA THR A 78 0.94 -14.66 -11.92
C THR A 78 1.70 -15.55 -10.93
N THR A 79 1.32 -15.57 -9.65
CA THR A 79 2.10 -16.23 -8.59
C THR A 79 2.02 -17.75 -8.58
N GLY A 80 0.97 -18.34 -9.16
CA GLY A 80 0.68 -19.78 -9.06
C GLY A 80 0.28 -20.25 -7.65
N LEU A 81 -0.02 -19.32 -6.74
CA LEU A 81 -0.50 -19.65 -5.40
C LEU A 81 -1.93 -20.22 -5.44
N PRO A 82 -2.36 -20.99 -4.43
CA PRO A 82 -3.74 -21.45 -4.34
C PRO A 82 -4.75 -20.30 -4.43
N GLY A 83 -5.69 -20.41 -5.38
CA GLY A 83 -6.70 -19.38 -5.66
C GLY A 83 -6.23 -18.27 -6.61
N SER A 84 -5.01 -18.35 -7.17
CA SER A 84 -4.48 -17.34 -8.09
C SER A 84 -4.67 -17.65 -9.57
N ASP A 85 -5.45 -18.67 -9.93
CA ASP A 85 -5.71 -19.04 -11.32
C ASP A 85 -6.34 -17.85 -12.07
N PRO A 86 -5.72 -17.30 -13.14
CA PRO A 86 -6.28 -16.21 -13.92
C PRO A 86 -7.69 -16.47 -14.48
N ALA A 87 -8.04 -17.75 -14.71
CA ALA A 87 -9.37 -18.13 -15.20
C ALA A 87 -10.44 -18.15 -14.09
N SER A 88 -10.04 -18.29 -12.83
CA SER A 88 -10.96 -18.40 -11.70
C SER A 88 -10.34 -17.94 -10.37
N PRO A 89 -9.93 -16.66 -10.26
CA PRO A 89 -9.18 -16.20 -9.10
C PRO A 89 -10.09 -15.96 -7.89
N HIS A 90 -9.57 -16.26 -6.70
CA HIS A 90 -10.29 -16.14 -5.44
C HIS A 90 -9.91 -14.84 -4.72
N PHE A 91 -10.90 -14.00 -4.42
CA PHE A 91 -10.65 -12.71 -3.76
C PHE A 91 -10.06 -12.86 -2.33
N PRO A 92 -10.57 -13.74 -1.44
CA PRO A 92 -9.93 -13.96 -0.14
C PRO A 92 -8.48 -14.45 -0.24
N ALA A 93 -8.16 -15.28 -1.25
CA ALA A 93 -6.80 -15.74 -1.49
C ALA A 93 -5.85 -14.59 -1.89
N TYR A 94 -6.33 -13.67 -2.72
CA TYR A 94 -5.60 -12.44 -3.03
C TYR A 94 -5.35 -11.59 -1.76
N LEU A 95 -6.35 -11.45 -0.88
CA LEU A 95 -6.16 -10.71 0.37
C LEU A 95 -5.12 -11.38 1.29
N ARG A 96 -5.06 -12.71 1.33
CA ARG A 96 -3.98 -13.45 2.03
C ARG A 96 -2.61 -13.17 1.42
N TYR A 97 -2.51 -13.09 0.09
CA TYR A 97 -1.29 -12.67 -0.60
C TYR A 97 -0.90 -11.24 -0.21
N LEU A 98 -1.84 -10.30 -0.27
CA LEU A 98 -1.63 -8.89 0.08
C LEU A 98 -1.18 -8.71 1.54
N VAL A 99 -1.77 -9.43 2.49
CA VAL A 99 -1.36 -9.36 3.90
C VAL A 99 0.06 -9.90 4.08
N LYS A 100 0.43 -11.01 3.43
CA LYS A 100 1.83 -11.50 3.45
C LYS A 100 2.80 -10.50 2.84
N HIS A 101 2.39 -9.83 1.76
CA HIS A 101 3.17 -8.76 1.14
C HIS A 101 3.40 -7.61 2.12
N ASN A 102 2.35 -7.14 2.79
CA ASN A 102 2.41 -6.09 3.80
C ASN A 102 3.33 -6.46 4.98
N VAL A 103 3.28 -7.70 5.46
CA VAL A 103 4.17 -8.20 6.54
C VAL A 103 5.64 -8.13 6.13
N SER A 104 5.95 -8.30 4.84
CA SER A 104 7.33 -8.21 4.34
C SER A 104 7.86 -6.78 4.19
N GLN A 105 7.00 -5.76 4.41
CA GLN A 105 7.33 -4.34 4.20
C GLN A 105 6.79 -3.45 5.33
N PRO A 106 7.20 -3.69 6.60
CA PRO A 106 6.67 -2.95 7.75
C PRO A 106 6.88 -1.42 7.64
N GLU A 107 8.01 -0.97 7.10
CA GLU A 107 8.32 0.45 6.93
C GLU A 107 7.34 1.14 5.97
N LEU A 108 6.91 0.44 4.92
CA LEU A 108 5.92 0.96 3.98
C LEU A 108 4.52 0.97 4.57
N VAL A 109 4.15 -0.05 5.35
CA VAL A 109 2.89 -0.03 6.10
C VAL A 109 2.87 1.10 7.11
N GLN A 110 3.97 1.36 7.82
CA GLN A 110 4.09 2.48 8.75
C GLN A 110 3.96 3.82 8.03
N LEU A 111 4.67 4.01 6.91
CA LEU A 111 4.55 5.21 6.07
C LEU A 111 3.10 5.44 5.65
N PHE A 112 2.39 4.38 5.25
CA PHE A 112 1.01 4.45 4.81
C PHE A 112 0.11 4.95 5.93
N MET A 113 0.26 4.39 7.14
CA MET A 113 -0.49 4.77 8.33
C MET A 113 -0.25 6.23 8.73
N VAL A 114 1.00 6.70 8.69
CA VAL A 114 1.36 8.09 8.98
C VAL A 114 0.70 9.04 7.97
N LEU A 115 0.88 8.78 6.67
CA LEU A 115 0.31 9.62 5.61
C LEU A 115 -1.22 9.61 5.64
N GLN A 116 -1.84 8.46 5.93
CA GLN A 116 -3.29 8.37 6.08
C GLN A 116 -3.79 9.26 7.21
N ALA A 117 -3.14 9.20 8.38
CA ALA A 117 -3.51 10.02 9.53
C ALA A 117 -3.29 11.53 9.29
N GLU A 118 -2.15 11.92 8.71
CA GLU A 118 -1.86 13.32 8.38
C GLU A 118 -2.83 13.88 7.33
N SER A 119 -3.33 13.04 6.41
CA SER A 119 -4.25 13.46 5.35
C SER A 119 -5.65 13.87 5.82
N PHE A 120 -5.97 13.70 7.10
CA PHE A 120 -7.21 14.23 7.67
C PHE A 120 -7.24 15.76 7.67
N ASP A 121 -6.09 16.42 7.64
CA ASP A 121 -6.00 17.85 7.36
C ASP A 121 -6.34 18.12 5.88
N PRO A 122 -7.39 18.92 5.58
CA PRO A 122 -7.73 19.28 4.21
C PRO A 122 -6.64 20.00 3.41
N SER A 123 -5.65 20.60 4.10
CA SER A 123 -4.49 21.25 3.48
C SER A 123 -3.36 20.28 3.13
N HIS A 124 -3.43 19.04 3.62
CA HIS A 124 -2.40 18.04 3.35
C HIS A 124 -2.36 17.69 1.85
N PRO A 125 -1.17 17.61 1.20
CA PRO A 125 -1.09 17.38 -0.25
C PRO A 125 -1.72 16.06 -0.72
N LEU A 126 -1.82 15.06 0.16
CA LEU A 126 -2.47 13.78 -0.11
C LEU A 126 -3.91 13.68 0.40
N HIS A 127 -4.55 14.79 0.82
CA HIS A 127 -5.93 14.78 1.31
C HIS A 127 -6.89 14.08 0.33
N ASP A 128 -6.94 14.55 -0.92
CA ASP A 128 -7.79 13.96 -1.95
C ASP A 128 -7.37 12.53 -2.31
N TYR A 129 -6.07 12.22 -2.27
CA TYR A 129 -5.60 10.86 -2.46
C TYR A 129 -6.25 9.93 -1.43
N PHE A 130 -6.17 10.20 -0.13
CA PHE A 130 -6.77 9.31 0.88
C PHE A 130 -8.30 9.38 0.90
N LYS A 131 -8.89 10.55 0.70
CA LYS A 131 -10.35 10.74 0.57
C LYS A 131 -10.97 9.83 -0.48
N PHE A 132 -10.33 9.69 -1.64
CA PHE A 132 -10.84 8.86 -2.74
C PHE A 132 -10.24 7.44 -2.78
N ARG A 133 -9.46 7.02 -1.76
CA ARG A 133 -8.79 5.69 -1.74
C ARG A 133 -9.79 4.55 -1.88
N ALA A 134 -10.85 4.54 -1.08
CA ALA A 134 -11.82 3.44 -1.09
C ALA A 134 -12.45 3.23 -2.48
N GLU A 135 -12.79 4.33 -3.17
CA GLU A 135 -13.37 4.25 -4.51
C GLU A 135 -12.33 3.86 -5.57
N ARG A 136 -11.07 4.31 -5.45
CA ARG A 136 -10.00 3.83 -6.35
C ARG A 136 -9.72 2.34 -6.18
N VAL A 137 -9.65 1.85 -4.94
CA VAL A 137 -9.45 0.43 -4.65
C VAL A 137 -10.64 -0.38 -5.17
N TRP A 138 -11.87 0.09 -4.94
CA TRP A 138 -13.07 -0.54 -5.49
C TRP A 138 -13.01 -0.66 -7.01
N LYS A 139 -12.71 0.44 -7.72
CA LYS A 139 -12.59 0.43 -9.17
C LYS A 139 -11.51 -0.55 -9.65
N HIS A 140 -10.35 -0.54 -9.01
CA HIS A 140 -9.24 -1.41 -9.38
C HIS A 140 -9.59 -2.89 -9.16
N TYR A 141 -10.07 -3.27 -7.98
CA TYR A 141 -10.43 -4.68 -7.71
C TYR A 141 -11.61 -5.15 -8.57
N SER A 142 -12.46 -4.23 -9.05
CA SER A 142 -13.56 -4.55 -9.99
C SER A 142 -13.09 -4.86 -11.41
N GLN A 143 -11.81 -4.69 -11.74
CA GLN A 143 -11.26 -5.03 -13.06
C GLN A 143 -10.99 -6.53 -13.20
N THR A 144 -10.87 -7.25 -12.08
CA THR A 144 -10.63 -8.70 -12.06
C THR A 144 -11.95 -9.46 -11.99
N HIS A 145 -12.06 -10.56 -12.76
CA HIS A 145 -13.22 -11.44 -12.75
C HIS A 145 -13.07 -12.48 -11.64
N TRP A 146 -13.30 -12.06 -10.40
CA TRP A 146 -13.21 -12.95 -9.24
C TRP A 146 -14.26 -14.06 -9.28
N LYS A 147 -13.85 -15.27 -8.90
CA LYS A 147 -14.75 -16.38 -8.65
C LYS A 147 -15.54 -16.11 -7.36
N LEU A 148 -16.86 -16.16 -7.45
CA LEU A 148 -17.77 -15.84 -6.35
C LEU A 148 -18.73 -16.99 -6.03
N PRO A 149 -19.27 -17.05 -4.80
CA PRO A 149 -20.39 -17.92 -4.44
C PRO A 149 -21.55 -17.86 -5.42
N GLU A 150 -22.24 -19.00 -5.59
CA GLU A 150 -23.41 -19.08 -6.47
C GLU A 150 -24.46 -18.02 -6.09
N GLY A 151 -25.02 -17.36 -7.11
CA GLY A 151 -26.01 -16.30 -6.95
C GLY A 151 -25.42 -14.93 -6.58
N MET A 152 -24.13 -14.83 -6.26
CA MET A 152 -23.47 -13.56 -5.96
C MET A 152 -22.92 -12.88 -7.23
N ASP A 153 -23.03 -11.56 -7.27
CA ASP A 153 -22.46 -10.71 -8.32
C ASP A 153 -21.49 -9.70 -7.71
N TRP A 154 -20.36 -9.47 -8.39
CA TRP A 154 -19.33 -8.56 -7.89
C TRP A 154 -19.87 -7.14 -7.68
N LYS A 155 -20.52 -6.56 -8.70
CA LYS A 155 -20.94 -5.15 -8.66
C LYS A 155 -22.05 -4.93 -7.63
N ARG A 156 -22.95 -5.89 -7.49
CA ARG A 156 -24.09 -5.83 -6.57
C ARG A 156 -23.67 -6.08 -5.12
N ASP A 157 -22.85 -7.10 -4.87
CA ASP A 157 -22.72 -7.68 -3.52
C ASP A 157 -21.35 -7.46 -2.88
N MET A 158 -20.27 -7.22 -3.65
CA MET A 158 -18.91 -7.28 -3.10
C MET A 158 -18.41 -5.98 -2.46
N LYS A 159 -19.08 -4.84 -2.67
CA LYS A 159 -18.62 -3.54 -2.12
C LYS A 159 -18.47 -3.55 -0.59
N PRO A 160 -19.40 -4.13 0.20
CA PRO A 160 -19.21 -4.32 1.63
C PRO A 160 -18.03 -5.22 1.99
N TYR A 161 -17.81 -6.33 1.28
CA TYR A 161 -16.70 -7.25 1.56
C TYR A 161 -15.33 -6.60 1.33
N VAL A 162 -15.19 -5.84 0.24
CA VAL A 162 -13.98 -5.05 -0.02
C VAL A 162 -13.76 -4.03 1.08
N ARG A 163 -14.79 -3.26 1.46
CA ARG A 163 -14.70 -2.27 2.55
C ARG A 163 -14.27 -2.91 3.87
N MET A 164 -14.97 -3.95 4.32
CA MET A 164 -14.66 -4.63 5.59
C MET A 164 -13.24 -5.22 5.60
N SER A 165 -12.78 -5.74 4.46
CA SER A 165 -11.42 -6.27 4.34
C SER A 165 -10.36 -5.18 4.51
N LEU A 166 -10.55 -4.02 3.87
CA LEU A 166 -9.63 -2.89 4.01
C LEU A 166 -9.62 -2.33 5.44
N GLU A 167 -10.80 -2.14 6.04
CA GLU A 167 -10.94 -1.64 7.41
C GLU A 167 -10.31 -2.60 8.43
N ALA A 168 -10.51 -3.92 8.25
CA ALA A 168 -9.87 -4.92 9.09
C ALA A 168 -8.35 -4.91 8.93
N MET A 169 -7.82 -4.85 7.70
CA MET A 169 -6.36 -4.76 7.47
C MET A 169 -5.77 -3.50 8.10
N ASP A 170 -6.32 -2.32 7.82
CA ASP A 170 -5.83 -1.04 8.36
C ASP A 170 -5.83 -1.09 9.92
N GLY A 171 -6.89 -1.65 10.53
CA GLY A 171 -6.98 -1.82 11.99
C GLY A 171 -5.98 -2.81 12.58
N ILE A 172 -5.72 -3.93 11.90
CA ILE A 172 -4.70 -4.90 12.34
C ILE A 172 -3.30 -4.29 12.20
N GLN A 173 -3.02 -3.60 11.10
CA GLN A 173 -1.73 -2.94 10.87
C GLN A 173 -1.39 -1.94 11.98
N LEU A 174 -2.38 -1.14 12.42
CA LEU A 174 -2.21 -0.20 13.53
C LEU A 174 -1.81 -0.90 14.84
N ARG A 175 -2.33 -2.10 15.12
CA ARG A 175 -1.97 -2.89 16.32
C ARG A 175 -0.65 -3.62 16.13
N TRP A 176 -0.40 -4.13 14.93
CA TRP A 176 0.83 -4.86 14.57
C TRP A 176 2.08 -4.00 14.71
N LEU A 177 2.00 -2.72 14.32
CA LEU A 177 3.12 -1.77 14.41
C LEU A 177 3.45 -1.30 15.84
N ARG A 178 2.75 -1.78 16.87
CA ARG A 178 3.03 -1.46 18.28
C ARG A 178 4.02 -2.44 18.90
N GLU A 179 4.62 -2.03 20.01
CA GLU A 179 5.48 -2.90 20.81
C GLU A 179 4.77 -3.40 22.09
N PRO A 180 4.78 -4.71 22.38
CA PRO A 180 5.25 -5.80 21.51
C PRO A 180 4.28 -6.04 20.33
N PRO A 181 4.78 -6.47 19.16
CA PRO A 181 3.93 -6.70 18.01
C PRO A 181 3.06 -7.94 18.20
N MET A 182 1.80 -7.84 17.80
CA MET A 182 0.92 -9.00 17.61
C MET A 182 1.24 -9.74 16.30
N ASP A 183 0.70 -10.95 16.11
CA ASP A 183 0.88 -11.73 14.87
C ASP A 183 -0.16 -11.33 13.80
N TYR A 184 0.27 -10.58 12.78
CA TYR A 184 -0.61 -10.06 11.73
C TYR A 184 -1.31 -11.18 10.97
N LEU A 185 -0.59 -12.21 10.55
CA LEU A 185 -1.19 -13.30 9.77
C LEU A 185 -2.26 -14.05 10.57
N LYS A 186 -2.01 -14.26 11.86
CA LYS A 186 -2.97 -14.89 12.77
C LYS A 186 -4.23 -14.04 12.96
N GLU A 187 -4.09 -12.74 13.20
CA GLU A 187 -5.22 -11.83 13.36
C GLU A 187 -6.03 -11.71 12.06
N TRP A 188 -5.36 -11.55 10.91
CA TRP A 188 -6.05 -11.52 9.61
C TRP A 188 -6.86 -12.79 9.38
N SER A 189 -6.30 -13.96 9.69
CA SER A 189 -7.02 -15.24 9.53
C SER A 189 -8.33 -15.30 10.33
N ALA A 190 -8.42 -14.60 11.47
CA ALA A 190 -9.65 -14.51 12.26
C ALA A 190 -10.69 -13.60 11.59
N PHE A 191 -10.26 -12.42 11.11
CA PHE A 191 -11.13 -11.50 10.37
C PHE A 191 -11.62 -12.10 9.05
N GLU A 192 -10.75 -12.79 8.30
CA GLU A 192 -11.10 -13.44 7.05
C GLU A 192 -12.25 -14.43 7.24
N ARG A 193 -12.23 -15.26 8.30
CA ARG A 193 -13.34 -16.18 8.61
C ARG A 193 -14.63 -15.48 8.98
N ALA A 194 -14.55 -14.31 9.62
CA ALA A 194 -15.74 -13.52 9.97
C ALA A 194 -16.34 -12.81 8.76
N ILE A 195 -15.48 -12.30 7.85
CA ILE A 195 -15.88 -11.61 6.62
C ILE A 195 -16.38 -12.61 5.56
N TYR A 196 -15.75 -13.78 5.46
CA TYR A 196 -16.03 -14.84 4.49
C TYR A 196 -16.45 -16.14 5.20
N PRO A 197 -17.68 -16.21 5.75
CA PRO A 197 -18.10 -17.31 6.60
C PRO A 197 -18.38 -18.61 5.83
N SER A 198 -18.20 -19.73 6.52
CA SER A 198 -18.67 -21.06 6.10
C SER A 198 -20.20 -21.18 6.25
N PRO A 199 -20.90 -21.97 5.40
CA PRO A 199 -20.34 -22.75 4.29
C PRO A 199 -20.18 -21.97 2.99
N THR A 200 -20.74 -20.77 2.89
CA THR A 200 -20.84 -19.98 1.65
C THR A 200 -19.51 -19.80 0.94
N TRP A 201 -18.42 -19.58 1.70
CA TRP A 201 -17.10 -19.27 1.15
C TRP A 201 -16.11 -20.43 1.15
N ASP A 202 -16.51 -21.65 1.54
CA ASP A 202 -15.56 -22.76 1.74
C ASP A 202 -14.80 -23.15 0.46
N LEU A 203 -15.41 -23.00 -0.72
CA LEU A 203 -14.80 -23.27 -2.03
C LEU A 203 -14.16 -22.04 -2.70
N TYR A 204 -14.16 -20.90 -2.02
CA TYR A 204 -13.76 -19.59 -2.55
C TYR A 204 -12.68 -18.90 -1.72
N ARG A 205 -12.26 -19.53 -0.61
CA ARG A 205 -11.19 -19.04 0.27
C ARG A 205 -9.86 -19.72 0.00
#